data_AF-A0A2P2MDD1-F1
#
_entry.id   AF-A0A2P2MDD1-F1
#
_cell.length_a   1.000
_cell.length_b   1.000
_cell.length_c   1.000
_cell.angle_alpha   90.00
_cell.angle_beta   90.00
_cell.angle_gamma   90.00
#
_symmetry.space_group_name_H-M   'P 1'
#
loop_
_entity.id
_entity.type
_entity.pdbx_description
1 polymer ?
#
loop_
_entity_poly.entity_id
_entity_poly.type
_entity_poly.pdbx_seq_one_letter_code
_entity_poly.pdbx_strand_id
1 'polypeptide(L)'
;MEFAHKFFKEIMWRSSKLHVADELQLPPQEERVSWLTFSAIEEHFYQRQHETCVSYAREVIESLKDDILKRNVPGSVSSDALDDFFVTPNEAAKLLNSLLKLRQACCHPQVGSSGLRSLQQSPMTMEEILMVGQILDAIWWSF
;
A
#
# COMPACT_ATOMS: atom_id res chain seq x y z
N MET A 1 4.31 -9.92 -28.54
CA MET A 1 5.52 -10.16 -27.73
C MET A 1 6.82 -10.17 -28.55
N GLU A 2 6.80 -10.65 -29.80
CA GLU A 2 8.01 -10.69 -30.66
C GLU A 2 8.66 -9.33 -30.95
N PHE A 3 7.84 -8.30 -31.17
CA PHE A 3 8.34 -6.93 -31.38
C PHE A 3 9.18 -6.43 -30.19
N ALA A 4 8.66 -6.56 -28.97
CA ALA A 4 9.37 -6.14 -27.76
C ALA A 4 10.68 -6.92 -27.60
N HIS A 5 10.65 -8.23 -27.80
CA HIS A 5 11.86 -9.05 -27.72
C HIS A 5 12.92 -8.63 -28.74
N LYS A 6 12.52 -8.43 -30.02
CA LYS A 6 13.44 -8.02 -31.09
C LYS A 6 14.03 -6.63 -30.86
N PHE A 7 13.22 -5.69 -30.36
CA PHE A 7 13.68 -4.34 -30.02
C PHE A 7 14.67 -4.36 -28.86
N PHE A 8 14.33 -5.01 -27.74
CA PHE A 8 15.20 -5.02 -26.56
C PHE A 8 16.48 -5.83 -26.74
N LYS A 9 16.49 -6.86 -27.60
CA LYS A 9 17.68 -7.67 -27.88
C LYS A 9 18.87 -6.83 -28.38
N GLU A 10 18.61 -5.77 -29.15
CA GLU A 10 19.66 -4.92 -29.72
C GLU A 10 20.22 -3.88 -28.73
N ILE A 11 19.46 -3.55 -27.68
CA ILE A 11 19.80 -2.45 -26.75
C ILE A 11 20.03 -2.90 -25.31
N MET A 12 19.66 -4.13 -24.96
CA MET A 12 19.78 -4.66 -23.60
C MET A 12 20.53 -5.99 -23.59
N TRP A 13 21.52 -6.06 -22.70
CA TRP A 13 22.13 -7.32 -22.29
C TRP A 13 21.62 -7.70 -20.90
N ARG A 14 21.02 -8.88 -20.77
CA ARG A 14 20.50 -9.40 -19.49
C ARG A 14 21.23 -10.68 -19.12
N SER A 15 22.00 -10.63 -18.04
CA SER A 15 22.54 -11.83 -17.40
C SER A 15 21.56 -12.36 -16.35
N SER A 16 21.43 -13.68 -16.26
CA SER A 16 20.69 -14.33 -15.18
C SER A 16 21.57 -14.46 -13.95
N LYS A 17 20.98 -14.45 -12.75
CA LYS A 17 21.70 -14.79 -11.50
C LYS A 17 22.38 -16.16 -11.59
N LEU A 18 21.78 -17.10 -12.33
CA LEU A 18 22.37 -18.41 -12.61
C LEU A 18 23.72 -18.32 -13.35
N HIS A 19 23.89 -17.33 -14.23
CA HIS A 19 25.12 -17.19 -15.04
C HIS A 19 26.31 -16.64 -14.23
N VAL A 20 26.05 -16.06 -13.06
CA VAL A 20 27.06 -15.41 -12.21
C VAL A 20 27.04 -16.00 -10.80
N ALA A 21 26.34 -17.13 -10.60
CA ALA A 21 26.16 -17.73 -9.28
C ALA A 21 27.51 -18.14 -8.65
N ASP A 22 28.40 -18.72 -9.46
CA ASP A 22 29.72 -19.18 -9.03
C ASP A 22 30.70 -18.01 -8.77
N GLU A 23 30.51 -16.88 -9.45
CA GLU A 23 31.33 -15.67 -9.29
C GLU A 23 30.93 -14.84 -8.07
N LEU A 24 29.62 -14.73 -7.81
CA LEU A 24 29.10 -13.89 -6.73
C LEU A 24 29.23 -14.56 -5.35
N GLN A 25 29.46 -15.87 -5.28
CA GLN A 25 29.53 -16.66 -4.03
C GLN A 25 28.39 -16.32 -3.06
N LEU A 26 27.18 -16.10 -3.59
CA LEU A 26 26.05 -15.67 -2.77
C LEU A 26 25.66 -16.80 -1.81
N PRO A 27 25.50 -16.51 -0.51
CA PRO A 27 24.94 -17.49 0.41
C PRO A 27 23.50 -17.84 -0.01
N PRO A 28 22.98 -19.00 0.45
CA PRO A 28 21.56 -19.33 0.27
C PRO A 28 20.68 -18.17 0.75
N GLN A 29 19.81 -17.67 -0.11
CA GLN A 29 18.86 -16.62 0.22
C GLN A 29 17.60 -17.25 0.80
N GLU A 30 17.20 -16.80 1.98
CA GLU A 30 15.97 -17.22 2.63
C GLU A 30 15.04 -16.02 2.86
N GLU A 31 13.74 -16.25 2.74
CA GLU A 31 12.71 -15.29 3.11
C GLU A 31 12.11 -15.72 4.45
N ARG A 32 12.14 -14.83 5.43
CA ARG A 32 11.55 -15.03 6.75
C ARG A 32 10.47 -13.98 6.97
N VAL A 33 9.27 -14.45 7.33
CA VAL A 33 8.12 -13.59 7.66
C VAL A 33 7.83 -13.74 9.14
N SER A 34 7.96 -12.65 9.88
CA SER A 34 7.67 -12.59 11.32
C SER A 34 6.39 -11.80 11.56
N TRP A 35 5.44 -12.38 12.28
CA TRP A 35 4.24 -11.69 12.72
C TRP A 35 4.55 -10.83 13.95
N LEU A 36 4.21 -9.55 13.89
CA LEU A 36 4.40 -8.60 14.98
C LEU A 36 3.04 -8.26 15.61
N THR A 37 3.05 -7.92 16.88
CA THR A 37 1.87 -7.42 17.61
C THR A 37 2.08 -5.95 17.95
N PHE A 38 1.01 -5.16 17.86
CA PHE A 38 1.06 -3.76 18.27
C PHE A 38 1.20 -3.61 19.78
N SER A 39 1.93 -2.59 20.21
CA SER A 39 1.80 -2.01 21.54
C SER A 39 0.44 -1.30 21.69
N ALA A 40 0.01 -1.04 22.92
CA ALA A 40 -1.25 -0.35 23.19
C ALA A 40 -1.34 1.05 22.51
N ILE A 41 -0.19 1.73 22.36
CA ILE A 41 -0.12 3.03 21.69
C ILE A 41 -0.34 2.85 20.19
N GLU A 42 0.42 1.95 19.56
CA GLU A 42 0.30 1.66 18.12
C GLU A 42 -1.09 1.15 17.77
N GLU A 43 -1.67 0.29 18.60
CA GLU A 43 -3.03 -0.23 18.43
C GLU A 43 -4.05 0.90 18.43
N HIS A 44 -3.96 1.85 19.36
CA HIS A 44 -4.85 3.01 19.40
C HIS A 44 -4.74 3.88 18.13
N PHE A 45 -3.51 4.17 17.66
CA PHE A 45 -3.32 4.95 16.44
C PHE A 45 -3.79 4.19 15.19
N TYR A 46 -3.50 2.90 15.11
CA TYR A 46 -3.96 2.02 14.05
C TYR A 46 -5.48 2.00 13.98
N GLN A 47 -6.15 1.77 15.12
CA GLN A 47 -7.60 1.68 15.19
C GLN A 47 -8.28 2.96 14.71
N ARG A 48 -7.76 4.13 15.08
CA ARG A 48 -8.27 5.43 14.61
C ARG A 48 -8.17 5.60 13.09
N GLN A 49 -7.04 5.20 12.49
CA GLN A 49 -6.88 5.25 11.03
C GLN A 49 -7.72 4.19 10.32
N HIS A 50 -7.86 3.01 10.94
CA HIS A 50 -8.68 1.92 10.44
C HIS A 50 -10.15 2.34 10.34
N GLU A 51 -10.71 2.94 11.39
CA GLU A 51 -12.08 3.47 11.41
C GLU A 51 -12.31 4.49 10.29
N THR A 52 -11.37 5.42 10.10
CA THR A 52 -11.43 6.41 9.03
C THR A 52 -11.41 5.74 7.65
N CYS A 53 -10.52 4.76 7.45
CA CYS A 53 -10.41 4.02 6.21
C CYS A 53 -11.68 3.21 5.91
N VAL A 54 -12.26 2.55 6.91
CA VAL A 54 -13.51 1.80 6.79
C VAL A 54 -14.67 2.72 6.44
N SER A 55 -14.75 3.90 7.07
CA SER A 55 -15.78 4.89 6.74
C SER A 55 -15.73 5.29 5.27
N TYR A 56 -14.55 5.68 4.77
CA TYR A 56 -14.40 6.07 3.37
C TYR A 56 -14.62 4.91 2.40
N ALA A 57 -14.15 3.71 2.73
CA ALA A 57 -14.43 2.54 1.91
C ALA A 57 -15.94 2.27 1.80
N ARG A 58 -16.68 2.38 2.91
CA ARG A 58 -18.13 2.22 2.92
C ARG A 58 -18.84 3.29 2.09
N GLU A 59 -18.44 4.55 2.22
CA GLU A 59 -18.97 5.66 1.40
C GLU A 59 -18.82 5.37 -0.10
N VAL A 60 -17.63 4.94 -0.53
CA VAL A 60 -17.35 4.63 -1.94
C VAL A 60 -18.11 3.38 -2.42
N ILE A 61 -18.26 2.37 -1.57
CA ILE A 61 -19.02 1.15 -1.92
C ILE A 61 -20.51 1.45 -2.05
N GLU A 62 -21.08 2.26 -1.16
CA GLU A 62 -22.50 2.64 -1.25
C GLU A 62 -22.75 3.61 -2.42
N SER A 63 -21.87 4.57 -2.71
CA SER A 63 -22.01 5.44 -3.89
C SER A 63 -22.02 4.61 -5.18
N LEU A 64 -21.08 3.67 -5.27
CA LEU A 64 -20.98 2.73 -6.37
C LEU A 64 -22.27 1.91 -6.52
N LYS A 65 -22.77 1.32 -5.44
CA LYS A 65 -24.01 0.54 -5.42
C LYS A 65 -25.24 1.36 -5.81
N ASP A 66 -25.36 2.61 -5.33
CA ASP A 66 -26.47 3.51 -5.70
C ASP A 66 -26.47 3.81 -7.20
N ASP A 67 -25.29 3.94 -7.82
CA ASP A 67 -25.17 4.17 -9.25
C ASP A 67 -25.56 2.93 -10.09
N ILE A 68 -25.33 1.71 -9.58
CA ILE A 68 -25.91 0.48 -10.16
C ILE A 68 -27.44 0.55 -10.11
N LEU A 69 -27.98 0.87 -8.94
CA LEU A 69 -29.42 0.80 -8.68
C LEU A 69 -30.21 1.83 -9.49
N LYS A 70 -29.72 3.08 -9.60
CA LYS A 70 -30.35 4.14 -10.40
C LYS A 70 -30.48 3.76 -11.88
N ARG A 71 -29.56 2.95 -12.42
CA ARG A 71 -29.57 2.54 -13.83
C ARG A 71 -30.40 1.29 -14.11
N ASN A 72 -30.66 0.46 -13.10
CA ASN A 72 -31.55 -0.71 -13.20
C ASN A 72 -33.06 -0.34 -13.18
N VAL A 73 -33.41 0.94 -13.05
CA VAL A 73 -34.79 1.40 -13.21
C VAL A 73 -35.19 1.28 -14.70
N PRO A 74 -36.26 0.55 -15.05
CA PRO A 74 -36.58 0.19 -16.43
C PRO A 74 -37.12 1.39 -17.19
N GLY A 75 -36.30 1.99 -18.06
CA GLY A 75 -36.75 3.06 -18.95
C GLY A 75 -35.75 3.59 -19.98
N SER A 76 -34.47 3.16 -19.96
CA SER A 76 -33.44 3.71 -20.85
C SER A 76 -32.62 2.58 -21.50
N VAL A 77 -32.97 2.24 -22.73
CA VAL A 77 -32.20 1.34 -23.58
C VAL A 77 -31.05 2.14 -24.21
N SER A 78 -29.83 1.96 -23.74
CA SER A 78 -28.62 2.20 -24.53
C SER A 78 -27.57 1.14 -24.20
N SER A 79 -27.20 0.39 -25.22
CA SER A 79 -26.47 -0.89 -25.14
C SER A 79 -24.94 -0.76 -25.03
N ASP A 80 -24.40 0.44 -24.85
CA ASP A 80 -22.94 0.70 -24.94
C ASP A 80 -22.27 1.16 -23.64
N ALA A 81 -22.99 1.20 -22.52
CA ALA A 81 -22.48 1.83 -21.28
C ALA A 81 -22.01 0.83 -20.20
N LEU A 82 -21.52 -0.36 -20.57
CA LEU A 82 -20.99 -1.33 -19.59
C LEU A 82 -19.64 -0.90 -18.99
N ASP A 83 -18.96 0.08 -19.58
CA ASP A 83 -17.61 0.48 -19.13
C ASP A 83 -17.59 1.51 -18.00
N ASP A 84 -18.57 2.40 -17.81
CA ASP A 84 -18.40 3.55 -16.89
C ASP A 84 -18.70 3.28 -15.41
N PHE A 85 -18.48 2.05 -14.94
CA PHE A 85 -18.61 1.71 -13.53
C PHE A 85 -17.28 1.94 -12.78
N PHE A 86 -16.79 3.18 -12.85
CA PHE A 86 -15.49 3.53 -12.27
C PHE A 86 -15.65 4.42 -11.05
N VAL A 87 -14.93 4.04 -9.99
CA VAL A 87 -14.64 4.92 -8.87
C VAL A 87 -14.04 6.21 -9.42
N THR A 88 -14.61 7.35 -9.05
CA THR A 88 -14.10 8.63 -9.55
C THR A 88 -12.65 8.81 -9.11
N PRO A 89 -11.81 9.52 -9.89
CA PRO A 89 -10.41 9.74 -9.51
C PRO A 89 -10.25 10.35 -8.11
N ASN A 90 -11.22 11.17 -7.67
CA ASN A 90 -11.24 11.77 -6.34
C ASN A 90 -11.57 10.75 -5.24
N GLU A 91 -12.55 9.87 -5.44
CA GLU A 91 -12.85 8.78 -4.50
C GLU A 91 -11.68 7.80 -4.40
N ALA A 92 -11.06 7.46 -5.54
CA ALA A 92 -9.87 6.62 -5.59
C ALA A 92 -8.71 7.28 -4.82
N ALA A 93 -8.45 8.57 -5.05
CA ALA A 93 -7.43 9.30 -4.31
C ALA A 93 -7.74 9.35 -2.80
N LYS A 94 -9.00 9.58 -2.41
CA LYS A 94 -9.43 9.61 -1.00
C LYS A 94 -9.17 8.25 -0.33
N LEU A 95 -9.55 7.15 -0.98
CA LEU A 95 -9.39 5.79 -0.48
C LEU A 95 -7.91 5.37 -0.42
N LEU A 96 -7.14 5.64 -1.47
CA LEU A 96 -5.71 5.34 -1.49
C LEU A 96 -4.95 6.12 -0.43
N ASN A 97 -5.31 7.38 -0.19
CA ASN A 97 -4.72 8.17 0.89
C ASN A 97 -5.09 7.63 2.28
N SER A 98 -6.31 7.14 2.50
CA SER A 98 -6.65 6.50 3.78
C SER A 98 -5.92 5.17 3.98
N LEU A 99 -5.77 4.36 2.91
CA LEU A 99 -4.99 3.12 2.96
C LEU A 99 -3.50 3.40 3.21
N LEU A 100 -2.94 4.45 2.62
CA LEU A 100 -1.58 4.87 2.89
C LEU A 100 -1.39 5.23 4.36
N LYS A 101 -2.32 5.99 4.95
CA LYS A 101 -2.27 6.33 6.38
C LYS A 101 -2.40 5.10 7.28
N LEU A 102 -3.22 4.12 6.90
CA LEU A 102 -3.34 2.85 7.62
C LEU A 102 -2.02 2.07 7.60
N ARG A 103 -1.36 1.99 6.43
CA ARG A 103 -0.03 1.36 6.31
C ARG A 103 1.03 2.08 7.15
N GLN A 104 0.99 3.41 7.18
CA GLN A 104 1.90 4.22 8.00
C GLN A 104 1.72 3.93 9.49
N ALA A 105 0.47 3.74 9.95
CA ALA A 105 0.17 3.39 11.34
C ALA A 105 0.71 2.01 11.76
N CYS A 106 0.86 1.06 10.82
CA CYS A 106 1.53 -0.21 11.10
C CYS A 106 3.04 -0.08 11.34
N CYS A 107 3.66 0.99 10.84
CA CYS A 107 5.10 1.21 10.98
C CYS A 107 5.42 1.98 12.25
N HIS A 108 4.83 3.17 12.42
CA HIS A 108 5.05 4.01 13.59
C HIS A 108 4.01 5.16 13.65
N PRO A 109 3.51 5.55 14.84
CA PRO A 109 2.52 6.64 14.98
C PRO A 109 2.92 8.00 14.38
N GLN A 110 4.23 8.26 14.28
CA GLN A 110 4.79 9.50 13.74
C GLN A 110 5.30 9.38 12.30
N VAL A 111 5.19 8.20 11.67
CA VAL A 111 5.54 8.04 10.26
C VAL A 111 4.44 8.67 9.42
N GLY A 112 4.81 9.69 8.65
CA GLY A 112 3.84 10.50 7.94
C GLY A 112 3.08 11.45 8.88
N SER A 113 2.56 12.51 8.30
CA SER A 113 2.13 13.67 9.07
C SER A 113 0.70 13.55 9.62
N SER A 114 0.18 12.33 9.77
CA SER A 114 -1.25 12.07 9.94
C SER A 114 -1.64 11.55 11.32
N GLY A 115 -0.68 11.27 12.22
CA GLY A 115 -0.95 10.72 13.56
C GLY A 115 -0.76 11.70 14.71
N LEU A 116 0.35 12.45 14.72
CA LEU A 116 0.80 13.21 15.90
C LEU A 116 1.22 14.67 15.62
N ARG A 117 0.69 15.28 14.54
CA ARG A 117 0.98 16.68 14.17
C ARG A 117 0.73 17.70 15.29
N SER A 118 -0.12 17.40 16.27
CA SER A 118 -0.37 18.28 17.41
C SER A 118 0.75 18.24 18.47
N LEU A 119 1.53 17.16 18.54
CA LEU A 119 2.63 16.98 19.49
C LEU A 119 4.00 17.31 18.88
N GLN A 120 4.17 17.13 17.57
CA GLN A 120 5.42 17.40 16.87
C GLN A 120 5.13 18.05 15.50
N GLN A 121 5.69 19.24 15.29
CA GLN A 121 5.39 20.08 14.12
C GLN A 121 6.02 19.55 12.82
N SER A 122 7.10 18.78 12.93
CA SER A 122 7.86 18.22 11.81
C SER A 122 7.79 16.69 11.79
N PRO A 123 7.71 16.06 10.59
CA PRO A 123 7.91 14.62 10.44
C PRO A 123 9.28 14.19 10.97
N MET A 124 9.38 12.98 11.53
CA MET A 124 10.69 12.41 11.88
C MET A 124 11.52 12.12 10.63
N THR A 125 12.83 12.32 10.77
CA THR A 125 13.85 11.93 9.81
C THR A 125 14.01 10.40 9.74
N MET A 126 14.64 9.89 8.67
CA MET A 126 14.87 8.46 8.52
C MET A 126 15.70 7.88 9.68
N GLU A 127 16.75 8.58 10.11
CA GLU A 127 17.55 8.20 11.29
C GLU A 127 16.70 8.04 12.56
N GLU A 128 15.81 8.99 12.83
CA GLU A 128 14.92 8.93 14.00
C GLU A 128 13.94 7.77 13.92
N ILE A 129 13.40 7.48 12.73
CA ILE A 129 12.52 6.32 12.50
C ILE A 129 13.27 5.00 12.75
N LEU A 130 14.52 4.90 12.29
CA LEU A 130 15.35 3.70 12.50
C LEU A 130 15.77 3.54 13.96
N MET A 131 15.87 4.61 14.73
CA MET A 131 16.20 4.52 16.17
C MET A 131 14.99 4.16 17.05
N VAL A 132 13.77 4.52 16.65
CA VAL A 132 12.55 4.34 17.47
C VAL A 132 11.69 3.16 16.98
N GLY A 133 11.86 2.72 15.74
CA GLY A 133 11.06 1.66 15.14
C GLY A 133 11.34 0.28 15.73
N GLN A 134 10.38 -0.27 16.48
CA GLN A 134 10.41 -1.64 17.03
C GLN A 134 10.56 -2.74 15.97
N ILE A 135 10.35 -2.42 14.68
CA ILE A 135 10.64 -3.35 13.58
C ILE A 135 12.12 -3.75 13.58
N LEU A 136 13.05 -2.86 13.92
CA LEU A 136 14.45 -3.21 14.05
C LEU A 136 14.67 -4.11 15.27
N ASP A 137 14.09 -3.80 16.43
CA ASP A 137 14.23 -4.65 17.63
C ASP A 137 13.68 -6.06 17.39
N ALA A 138 12.54 -6.21 16.70
CA ALA A 138 12.00 -7.52 16.34
C ALA A 138 12.87 -8.29 15.31
N ILE A 139 13.57 -7.58 14.43
CA ILE A 139 14.54 -8.16 13.49
C ILE A 139 15.82 -8.62 14.24
N TRP A 140 16.30 -7.84 15.22
CA TRP A 140 17.48 -8.19 16.02
C TRP A 140 17.21 -9.33 17.03
N TRP A 141 15.97 -9.48 17.53
CA TRP A 141 15.60 -10.64 18.38
C TRP A 141 15.36 -11.94 17.60
N SER A 142 15.33 -11.90 16.26
CA SER A 142 15.14 -13.07 15.40
C SER A 142 16.46 -13.69 14.88
N PHE A 143 17.60 -13.23 15.38
CA PHE A 143 18.95 -13.75 15.17
C PHE A 143 19.69 -13.88 16.50
#